data_AF-A0ABD3CA56-F1
#
_entry.id   AF-A0ABD3CA56-F1
#
_cell.length_a   1.000
_cell.length_b   1.000
_cell.length_c   1.000
_cell.angle_alpha   90.00
_cell.angle_beta   90.00
_cell.angle_gamma   90.00
#
_symmetry.space_group_name_H-M   'P 1'
#
loop_
_entity.id
_entity.type
_entity.pdbx_description
1 polymer ?
#
loop_
_entity_poly.entity_id
_entity_poly.type
_entity_poly.pdbx_seq_one_letter_code
_entity_poly.pdbx_strand_id
1 'polypeptide(L)'
;MNEYFIYVRDEVKFSCAEAESKFNSIQPSAIVHPDAILGQRCFHWSFLHCWTFCKIGKCLPIIPWGAVVGDDLPGLTVIGNNNIIGHHAVMGIKCQDMKYKPGNECFLEIGDNNEIREYTSVHRSSHPNERTVIGDKNLIMGSCHIAHDCKVGNNNIFANNTLLAGHVTVEDYTRTAGATVIHQFCYIGSFSFIGGGSVIKSLRAAYIKIFMPSDGIFRSIEERLSELEKDEELGQVPVVRMMI
;
A
#
# COMPACT_ATOMS: atom_id res chain seq x y z
N MET A 1 -0.73 29.55 23.08
CA MET A 1 0.18 28.41 22.92
C MET A 1 -0.66 27.18 23.18
N ASN A 2 -1.07 26.47 22.13
CA ASN A 2 -1.93 25.30 22.30
C ASN A 2 -1.06 24.14 22.76
N GLU A 3 -1.32 23.65 23.97
CA GLU A 3 -0.69 22.45 24.51
C GLU A 3 -1.24 21.23 23.75
N TYR A 4 -0.36 20.46 23.12
CA TYR A 4 -0.70 19.22 22.46
C TYR A 4 -0.61 18.08 23.48
N PHE A 5 -1.70 17.34 23.67
CA PHE A 5 -1.78 16.20 24.58
C PHE A 5 -1.82 14.89 23.78
N ILE A 6 -1.00 13.92 24.17
CA ILE A 6 -0.97 12.57 23.58
C ILE A 6 -1.87 11.67 24.43
N TYR A 7 -2.86 11.02 23.81
CA TYR A 7 -3.71 10.02 24.47
C TYR A 7 -3.39 8.62 23.95
N VAL A 8 -2.96 7.72 24.84
CA VAL A 8 -2.89 6.30 24.56
C VAL A 8 -3.99 5.62 25.37
N ARG A 9 -4.87 4.87 24.71
CA ARG A 9 -5.88 4.03 25.38
C ARG A 9 -5.19 2.80 25.98
N ASP A 10 -4.61 3.05 27.14
CA ASP A 10 -4.62 2.24 28.37
C ASP A 10 -3.82 3.06 29.38
N GLU A 11 -4.55 3.83 30.20
CA GLU A 11 -4.11 4.67 31.31
C GLU A 11 -2.71 5.30 31.18
N VAL A 12 -2.63 6.57 30.75
CA VAL A 12 -2.07 7.70 31.53
C VAL A 12 -2.06 8.96 30.64
N LYS A 13 -2.48 10.10 31.22
CA LYS A 13 -2.24 11.45 30.67
C LYS A 13 -0.81 11.86 31.07
N PHE A 14 0.04 12.19 30.11
CA PHE A 14 1.37 12.72 30.41
C PHE A 14 1.52 14.13 29.85
N SER A 15 2.17 14.99 30.62
CA SER A 15 2.78 16.20 30.09
C SER A 15 4.00 15.83 29.21
N CYS A 16 4.40 16.68 28.26
CA CYS A 16 5.56 16.44 27.38
C CYS A 16 6.84 16.03 28.15
N ALA A 17 7.01 16.52 29.39
CA ALA A 17 8.18 16.23 30.22
C ALA A 17 8.15 14.80 30.83
N GLU A 18 6.99 14.19 31.03
CA GLU A 18 6.87 12.88 31.67
C GLU A 18 7.03 11.71 30.67
N ALA A 19 6.73 11.95 29.39
CA ALA A 19 6.91 10.99 28.31
C ALA A 19 8.40 10.59 28.12
N GLU A 20 9.33 11.54 28.27
CA GLU A 20 10.77 11.33 28.06
C GLU A 20 11.38 10.23 28.96
N SER A 21 10.81 9.97 30.13
CA SER A 21 11.45 9.12 31.16
C SER A 21 11.05 7.64 31.14
N LYS A 22 9.93 7.28 30.49
CA LYS A 22 9.39 5.90 30.54
C LYS A 22 9.04 5.28 29.19
N PHE A 23 8.81 6.07 28.14
CA PHE A 23 8.46 5.56 26.81
C PHE A 23 8.84 6.55 25.71
N ASN A 24 9.52 6.07 24.67
CA ASN A 24 9.51 6.66 23.31
C ASN A 24 10.18 8.03 23.15
N SER A 25 11.20 8.11 22.29
CA SER A 25 11.68 9.38 21.73
C SER A 25 10.74 9.82 20.61
N ILE A 26 9.58 10.40 20.95
CA ILE A 26 8.81 11.22 20.00
C ILE A 26 9.48 12.59 19.96
N GLN A 27 10.05 12.98 18.82
CA GLN A 27 10.68 14.29 18.69
C GLN A 27 9.63 15.41 18.92
N PRO A 28 9.97 16.49 19.66
CA PRO A 28 9.04 17.59 19.94
C PRO A 28 8.43 18.28 18.71
N SER A 29 9.04 18.11 17.53
CA SER A 29 8.56 18.66 16.25
C SER A 29 7.59 17.75 15.51
N ALA A 30 7.27 16.56 16.02
CA ALA A 30 6.23 15.70 15.47
C ALA A 30 4.83 16.25 15.83
N ILE A 31 3.91 16.25 14.86
CA ILE A 31 2.52 16.65 15.04
C ILE A 31 1.67 15.38 14.98
N VAL A 32 1.11 15.00 16.12
CA VAL A 32 0.25 13.82 16.27
C VAL A 32 -1.11 14.29 16.76
N HIS A 33 -2.17 13.93 16.03
CA HIS A 33 -3.54 14.20 16.46
C HIS A 33 -3.85 13.45 17.78
N PRO A 34 -4.55 14.06 18.76
CA PRO A 34 -4.83 13.43 20.06
C PRO A 34 -5.58 12.09 19.98
N ASP A 35 -6.39 11.88 18.93
CA ASP A 35 -7.14 10.63 18.72
C ASP A 35 -6.36 9.53 17.99
N ALA A 36 -5.12 9.79 17.57
CA ALA A 36 -4.28 8.78 16.93
C ALA A 36 -3.84 7.72 17.97
N ILE A 37 -3.92 6.44 17.60
CA ILE A 37 -3.52 5.33 18.47
C ILE A 37 -2.16 4.81 18.00
N LEU A 38 -1.14 4.97 18.85
CA LEU A 38 0.23 4.57 18.56
C LEU A 38 0.65 3.37 19.41
N GLY A 39 1.23 2.35 18.77
CA GLY A 39 1.81 1.20 19.44
C GLY A 39 3.08 1.53 20.24
N GLN A 40 3.49 0.63 21.12
CA GLN A 40 4.73 0.75 21.90
C GLN A 40 5.97 0.68 21.00
N ARG A 41 7.03 1.44 21.33
CA ARG A 41 8.32 1.49 20.60
C ARG A 41 8.22 2.02 19.17
N CYS A 42 7.33 2.98 18.91
CA CYS A 42 7.34 3.74 17.66
C CYS A 42 8.35 4.90 17.78
N PHE A 43 9.39 4.90 16.94
CA PHE A 43 10.41 5.95 16.90
C PHE A 43 10.03 7.01 15.86
N HIS A 44 9.66 8.20 16.34
CA HIS A 44 9.22 9.30 15.49
C HIS A 44 10.29 10.39 15.44
N TRP A 45 10.87 10.58 14.26
CA TRP A 45 11.80 11.68 14.02
C TRP A 45 11.05 12.92 13.54
N SER A 46 11.76 14.05 13.54
CA SER A 46 11.20 15.39 13.32
C SER A 46 10.27 15.50 12.10
N PHE A 47 9.19 16.27 12.24
CA PHE A 47 8.22 16.63 11.18
C PHE A 47 7.32 15.50 10.65
N LEU A 48 7.05 14.48 11.47
CA LEU A 48 5.95 13.55 11.21
C LEU A 48 4.60 14.24 11.42
N HIS A 49 3.66 14.04 10.50
CA HIS A 49 2.27 14.45 10.65
C HIS A 49 1.37 13.20 10.67
N CYS A 50 0.85 12.86 11.85
CA CYS A 50 -0.17 11.82 12.02
C CYS A 50 -1.52 12.49 12.27
N TRP A 51 -2.46 12.28 11.35
CA TRP A 51 -3.80 12.87 11.42
C TRP A 51 -4.78 12.02 12.24
N THR A 52 -6.00 12.54 12.40
CA THR A 52 -7.11 11.86 13.08
C THR A 52 -7.37 10.48 12.46
N PHE A 53 -7.86 9.52 13.27
CA PHE A 53 -8.25 8.19 12.79
C PHE A 53 -7.11 7.36 12.18
N CYS A 54 -5.93 7.43 12.78
CA CYS A 54 -4.81 6.54 12.47
C CYS A 54 -4.55 5.56 13.61
N LYS A 55 -4.38 4.27 13.28
CA LYS A 55 -3.90 3.23 14.21
C LYS A 55 -2.58 2.68 13.69
N ILE A 56 -1.53 2.83 14.47
CA ILE A 56 -0.17 2.41 14.13
C ILE A 56 0.26 1.31 15.11
N GLY A 57 0.69 0.16 14.61
CA GLY A 57 1.12 -1.01 15.38
C GLY A 57 2.40 -0.78 16.20
N LYS A 58 2.85 -1.83 16.89
CA LYS A 58 4.06 -1.81 17.74
C LYS A 58 5.34 -1.84 16.90
N CYS A 59 6.42 -1.31 17.48
CA CYS A 59 7.78 -1.42 16.98
C CYS A 59 7.99 -0.87 15.56
N LEU A 60 7.38 0.28 15.20
CA LEU A 60 7.75 0.95 13.94
C LEU A 60 9.19 1.44 14.03
N PRO A 61 10.12 0.91 13.21
CA PRO A 61 11.42 1.50 13.05
C PRO A 61 11.26 2.64 12.03
N ILE A 62 11.35 3.87 12.55
CA ILE A 62 11.77 5.05 11.79
C ILE A 62 10.72 5.51 10.76
N ILE A 63 9.96 6.55 11.11
CA ILE A 63 9.46 7.50 10.12
C ILE A 63 10.48 8.65 10.09
N PRO A 64 11.40 8.68 9.12
CA PRO A 64 12.33 9.77 9.01
C PRO A 64 11.68 10.91 8.20
N TRP A 65 12.34 12.07 8.20
CA TRP A 65 11.82 13.38 7.84
C TRP A 65 10.62 13.43 6.85
N GLY A 66 9.52 14.07 7.28
CA GLY A 66 8.46 14.57 6.41
C GLY A 66 7.44 13.56 5.87
N ALA A 67 7.35 12.34 6.41
CA ALA A 67 6.27 11.43 6.04
C ALA A 67 4.93 11.84 6.68
N VAL A 68 3.84 11.55 5.97
CA VAL A 68 2.47 11.88 6.38
C VAL A 68 1.67 10.58 6.45
N VAL A 69 0.97 10.36 7.56
CA VAL A 69 0.11 9.18 7.74
C VAL A 69 -1.29 9.60 8.16
N GLY A 70 -2.29 9.15 7.40
CA GLY A 70 -3.69 9.52 7.57
C GLY A 70 -4.04 10.85 6.90
N ASP A 71 -5.29 11.27 7.06
CA ASP A 71 -5.86 12.50 6.52
C ASP A 71 -7.16 12.82 7.30
N ASP A 72 -7.57 14.09 7.36
CA ASP A 72 -8.70 14.58 8.17
C ASP A 72 -10.07 14.11 7.67
N LEU A 73 -10.11 13.32 6.59
CA LEU A 73 -11.36 12.76 6.09
C LEU A 73 -11.84 11.58 6.94
N PRO A 74 -13.17 11.39 7.08
CA PRO A 74 -13.76 10.23 7.76
C PRO A 74 -13.20 8.89 7.26
N GLY A 75 -13.25 7.88 8.13
CA GLY A 75 -12.68 6.55 7.89
C GLY A 75 -11.42 6.30 8.70
N LEU A 76 -10.56 5.38 8.27
CA LEU A 76 -9.44 4.90 9.10
C LEU A 76 -8.23 4.49 8.25
N THR A 77 -7.04 4.83 8.73
CA THR A 77 -5.78 4.23 8.26
C THR A 77 -5.20 3.34 9.35
N VAL A 78 -5.05 2.06 9.06
CA VAL A 78 -4.46 1.06 9.95
C VAL A 78 -3.14 0.60 9.36
N ILE A 79 -2.07 0.70 10.15
CA ILE A 79 -0.75 0.16 9.82
C ILE A 79 -0.37 -0.82 10.92
N GLY A 80 -0.02 -2.03 10.53
CA GLY A 80 0.41 -3.09 11.42
C GLY A 80 1.76 -2.84 12.08
N ASN A 81 2.34 -3.90 12.62
CA ASN A 81 3.58 -3.90 13.39
C ASN A 81 4.82 -3.96 12.51
N ASN A 82 5.95 -3.47 13.02
CA ASN A 82 7.28 -3.61 12.42
C ASN A 82 7.39 -3.06 10.98
N ASN A 83 6.53 -2.12 10.58
CA ASN A 83 6.64 -1.48 9.28
C ASN A 83 7.67 -0.35 9.31
N ILE A 84 8.45 -0.20 8.24
CA ILE A 84 9.36 0.93 8.03
C ILE A 84 8.72 1.84 6.98
N ILE A 85 8.55 3.12 7.30
CA ILE A 85 7.98 4.12 6.39
C ILE A 85 9.05 5.17 6.07
N GLY A 86 9.43 5.29 4.81
CA GLY A 86 10.53 6.12 4.35
C GLY A 86 10.23 7.61 4.33
N HIS A 87 11.28 8.40 4.09
CA HIS A 87 11.23 9.86 4.04
C HIS A 87 10.18 10.34 3.03
N HIS A 88 9.37 11.32 3.42
CA HIS A 88 8.35 11.91 2.54
C HIS A 88 7.35 10.91 1.93
N ALA A 89 7.23 9.69 2.47
CA ALA A 89 6.15 8.79 2.10
C ALA A 89 4.82 9.36 2.61
N VAL A 90 3.78 9.22 1.82
CA VAL A 90 2.45 9.74 2.12
C VAL A 90 1.45 8.59 2.08
N MET A 91 0.92 8.24 3.24
CA MET A 91 0.13 7.03 3.46
C MET A 91 -1.25 7.40 3.97
N GLY A 92 -2.30 6.80 3.41
CA GLY A 92 -3.65 6.94 3.95
C GLY A 92 -4.30 8.30 3.68
N ILE A 93 -3.91 8.97 2.60
CA ILE A 93 -4.54 10.21 2.14
C ILE A 93 -5.72 9.96 1.19
N LYS A 94 -6.54 11.00 0.96
CA LYS A 94 -7.63 11.00 -0.03
C LYS A 94 -7.20 10.40 -1.37
N CYS A 95 -8.05 9.56 -1.97
CA CYS A 95 -7.84 9.08 -3.33
C CYS A 95 -7.92 10.20 -4.38
N GLN A 96 -7.38 9.91 -5.56
CA GLN A 96 -7.43 10.80 -6.72
C GLN A 96 -8.62 10.52 -7.66
N ASP A 97 -9.49 9.56 -7.32
CA ASP A 97 -10.72 9.31 -8.10
C ASP A 97 -11.67 10.51 -7.98
N MET A 98 -12.04 11.09 -9.12
CA MET A 98 -12.99 12.19 -9.21
C MET A 98 -14.41 11.79 -8.78
N LYS A 99 -14.71 10.49 -8.69
CA LYS A 99 -15.99 9.97 -8.20
C LYS A 99 -16.09 9.97 -6.68
N TYR A 100 -14.99 10.14 -5.97
CA TYR A 100 -15.01 10.25 -4.51
C TYR A 100 -15.87 11.42 -4.07
N LYS A 101 -16.81 11.17 -3.16
CA LYS A 101 -17.67 12.20 -2.61
C LYS A 101 -17.04 12.77 -1.34
N PRO A 102 -16.82 14.09 -1.24
CA PRO A 102 -16.33 14.71 -0.01
C PRO A 102 -17.17 14.32 1.21
N GLY A 103 -16.50 13.93 2.30
CA GLY A 103 -17.14 13.49 3.53
C GLY A 103 -17.45 11.98 3.59
N ASN A 104 -17.26 11.22 2.50
CA ASN A 104 -17.35 9.78 2.57
C ASN A 104 -16.23 9.20 3.45
N GLU A 105 -16.56 8.13 4.16
CA GLU A 105 -15.53 7.33 4.81
C GLU A 105 -14.63 6.66 3.76
N CYS A 106 -13.33 6.63 4.03
CA CYS A 106 -12.35 5.94 3.21
C CYS A 106 -11.31 5.25 4.08
N PHE A 107 -10.79 4.12 3.60
CA PHE A 107 -10.04 3.17 4.41
C PHE A 107 -8.75 2.70 3.74
N LEU A 108 -7.71 2.57 4.56
CA LEU A 108 -6.44 1.91 4.21
C LEU A 108 -6.07 0.93 5.33
N GLU A 109 -5.68 -0.28 4.94
CA GLU A 109 -5.16 -1.30 5.84
C GLU A 109 -3.80 -1.81 5.33
N ILE A 110 -2.77 -1.74 6.16
CA ILE A 110 -1.44 -2.25 5.91
C ILE A 110 -1.11 -3.26 6.99
N GLY A 111 -0.66 -4.45 6.60
CA GLY A 111 -0.23 -5.52 7.48
C GLY A 111 1.10 -5.23 8.17
N ASP A 112 1.87 -6.29 8.42
CA ASP A 112 3.08 -6.27 9.24
C ASP A 112 4.37 -6.44 8.41
N ASN A 113 5.48 -5.91 8.94
CA ASN A 113 6.83 -6.11 8.43
C ASN A 113 7.07 -5.65 6.98
N ASN A 114 6.35 -4.62 6.51
CA ASN A 114 6.61 -4.01 5.21
C ASN A 114 7.72 -2.96 5.31
N GLU A 115 8.51 -2.81 4.23
CA GLU A 115 9.43 -1.69 4.04
C GLU A 115 8.90 -0.82 2.91
N ILE A 116 8.39 0.36 3.26
CA ILE A 116 7.81 1.32 2.33
C ILE A 116 8.77 2.50 2.23
N ARG A 117 9.30 2.74 1.05
CA ARG A 117 10.43 3.66 0.84
C ARG A 117 9.99 5.07 0.51
N GLU A 118 10.99 5.94 0.40
CA GLU A 118 10.83 7.38 0.24
C GLU A 118 9.91 7.79 -0.92
N TYR A 119 9.17 8.88 -0.74
CA TYR A 119 8.24 9.45 -1.74
C TYR A 119 7.12 8.50 -2.23
N THR A 120 6.92 7.36 -1.58
CA THR A 120 5.82 6.46 -1.91
C THR A 120 4.49 7.11 -1.54
N SER A 121 3.47 6.94 -2.39
CA SER A 121 2.11 7.39 -2.13
C SER A 121 1.15 6.21 -2.08
N VAL A 122 0.38 6.10 -0.99
CA VAL A 122 -0.66 5.09 -0.83
C VAL A 122 -1.97 5.76 -0.44
N HIS A 123 -2.99 5.57 -1.27
CA HIS A 123 -4.27 6.25 -1.14
C HIS A 123 -5.32 5.35 -0.47
N ARG A 124 -6.23 5.96 0.28
CA ARG A 124 -7.42 5.29 0.82
C ARG A 124 -8.39 4.88 -0.28
N SER A 125 -9.36 4.05 0.07
CA SER A 125 -10.45 3.64 -0.83
C SER A 125 -11.25 4.81 -1.38
N SER A 126 -11.90 4.59 -2.53
CA SER A 126 -12.79 5.58 -3.16
C SER A 126 -14.22 5.52 -2.61
N HIS A 127 -14.59 4.42 -1.95
CA HIS A 127 -15.94 4.15 -1.46
C HIS A 127 -15.94 3.62 -0.01
N PRO A 128 -16.94 3.97 0.83
CA PRO A 128 -17.01 3.53 2.23
C PRO A 128 -17.02 2.00 2.46
N ASN A 129 -17.48 1.25 1.47
CA ASN A 129 -17.55 -0.22 1.55
C ASN A 129 -16.29 -0.92 1.05
N GLU A 130 -15.30 -0.17 0.58
CA GLU A 130 -14.05 -0.66 0.05
C GLU A 130 -12.87 -0.23 0.91
N ARG A 131 -11.74 -0.91 0.73
CA ARG A 131 -10.47 -0.61 1.39
C ARG A 131 -9.32 -0.78 0.42
N THR A 132 -8.34 0.11 0.46
CA THR A 132 -7.01 -0.21 -0.06
C THR A 132 -6.33 -1.13 0.95
N VAL A 133 -5.78 -2.26 0.49
CA VAL A 133 -5.18 -3.28 1.37
C VAL A 133 -3.77 -3.61 0.90
N ILE A 134 -2.82 -3.64 1.83
CA ILE A 134 -1.46 -4.15 1.64
C ILE A 134 -1.21 -5.20 2.72
N GLY A 135 -0.79 -6.40 2.32
CA GLY A 135 -0.45 -7.49 3.24
C GLY A 135 0.88 -7.28 3.95
N ASP A 136 1.61 -8.38 4.13
CA ASP A 136 2.81 -8.47 4.95
C ASP A 136 4.09 -8.61 4.14
N LYS A 137 5.22 -8.20 4.72
CA LYS A 137 6.58 -8.49 4.21
C LYS A 137 6.83 -8.00 2.78
N ASN A 138 6.15 -6.94 2.35
CA ASN A 138 6.39 -6.34 1.05
C ASN A 138 7.54 -5.33 1.13
N LEU A 139 8.35 -5.28 0.07
CA LEU A 139 9.30 -4.20 -0.18
C LEU A 139 8.72 -3.29 -1.27
N ILE A 140 8.37 -2.05 -0.89
CA ILE A 140 7.81 -1.04 -1.77
C ILE A 140 8.87 0.05 -1.92
N MET A 141 9.64 0.02 -3.01
CA MET A 141 10.76 0.93 -3.24
C MET A 141 10.29 2.36 -3.56
N GLY A 142 11.25 3.29 -3.65
CA GLY A 142 10.95 4.72 -3.65
C GLY A 142 10.08 5.18 -4.83
N SER A 143 9.24 6.18 -4.58
CA SER A 143 8.34 6.80 -5.56
C SER A 143 7.33 5.84 -6.19
N CYS A 144 6.98 4.74 -5.50
CA CYS A 144 5.86 3.91 -5.92
C CYS A 144 4.51 4.61 -5.65
N HIS A 145 3.50 4.22 -6.39
CA HIS A 145 2.14 4.70 -6.21
C HIS A 145 1.18 3.51 -6.11
N ILE A 146 0.39 3.50 -5.04
CA ILE A 146 -0.71 2.55 -4.83
C ILE A 146 -2.00 3.36 -4.73
N ALA A 147 -2.78 3.30 -5.81
CA ALA A 147 -4.05 4.01 -5.89
C ALA A 147 -5.12 3.39 -4.98
N HIS A 148 -6.30 4.00 -5.01
CA HIS A 148 -7.47 3.55 -4.28
C HIS A 148 -7.88 2.12 -4.63
N ASP A 149 -8.40 1.42 -3.62
CA ASP A 149 -9.07 0.11 -3.75
C ASP A 149 -8.16 -1.02 -4.27
N CYS A 150 -6.84 -0.80 -4.29
CA CYS A 150 -5.88 -1.85 -4.60
C CYS A 150 -5.89 -2.92 -3.51
N LYS A 151 -5.65 -4.18 -3.90
CA LYS A 151 -5.48 -5.32 -3.00
C LYS A 151 -4.10 -5.92 -3.27
N VAL A 152 -3.15 -5.68 -2.39
CA VAL A 152 -1.77 -6.19 -2.49
C VAL A 152 -1.57 -7.26 -1.44
N GLY A 153 -1.12 -8.44 -1.87
CA GLY A 153 -0.77 -9.56 -1.01
C GLY A 153 0.54 -9.37 -0.26
N ASN A 154 1.30 -10.46 -0.16
CA ASN A 154 2.44 -10.61 0.73
C ASN A 154 3.74 -10.91 -0.03
N ASN A 155 4.88 -10.58 0.58
CA ASN A 155 6.21 -10.90 0.05
C ASN A 155 6.47 -10.37 -1.37
N ASN A 156 5.80 -9.28 -1.76
CA ASN A 156 5.99 -8.64 -3.06
C ASN A 156 7.17 -7.67 -3.05
N ILE A 157 7.78 -7.47 -4.22
CA ILE A 157 8.81 -6.45 -4.43
C ILE A 157 8.36 -5.51 -5.54
N PHE A 158 8.15 -4.24 -5.20
CA PHE A 158 7.89 -3.19 -6.17
C PHE A 158 9.12 -2.30 -6.31
N ALA A 159 9.80 -2.39 -7.46
CA ALA A 159 10.93 -1.50 -7.72
C ALA A 159 10.47 -0.05 -7.96
N ASN A 160 11.43 0.88 -7.92
CA ASN A 160 11.18 2.31 -7.98
C ASN A 160 10.20 2.71 -9.09
N ASN A 161 9.31 3.65 -8.79
CA ASN A 161 8.33 4.17 -9.74
C ASN A 161 7.36 3.11 -10.30
N THR A 162 7.06 2.06 -9.54
CA THR A 162 5.94 1.18 -9.88
C THR A 162 4.62 1.89 -9.57
N LEU A 163 3.73 1.97 -10.56
CA LEU A 163 2.46 2.68 -10.46
C LEU A 163 1.30 1.69 -10.60
N LEU A 164 0.57 1.46 -9.52
CA LEU A 164 -0.67 0.70 -9.50
C LEU A 164 -1.85 1.67 -9.55
N ALA A 165 -2.63 1.63 -10.64
CA ALA A 165 -3.87 2.39 -10.75
C ALA A 165 -5.01 1.77 -9.92
N GLY A 166 -6.17 2.42 -9.90
CA GLY A 166 -7.28 2.04 -9.03
C GLY A 166 -7.73 0.58 -9.22
N HIS A 167 -8.10 -0.09 -8.14
CA HIS A 167 -8.60 -1.47 -8.14
C HIS A 167 -7.63 -2.55 -8.67
N VAL A 168 -6.32 -2.28 -8.70
CA VAL A 168 -5.34 -3.32 -9.07
C VAL A 168 -5.25 -4.37 -7.96
N THR A 169 -5.26 -5.65 -8.35
CA THR A 169 -5.03 -6.78 -7.44
C THR A 169 -3.67 -7.39 -7.73
N VAL A 170 -2.88 -7.60 -6.68
CA VAL A 170 -1.56 -8.23 -6.73
C VAL A 170 -1.57 -9.35 -5.69
N GLU A 171 -1.33 -10.59 -6.12
CA GLU A 171 -1.19 -11.72 -5.21
C GLU A 171 0.19 -11.72 -4.51
N ASP A 172 0.69 -12.89 -4.12
CA ASP A 172 1.90 -13.03 -3.32
C ASP A 172 3.16 -13.26 -4.16
N TYR A 173 4.32 -12.91 -3.62
CA TYR A 173 5.63 -13.20 -4.23
C TYR A 173 5.84 -12.63 -5.65
N THR A 174 5.10 -11.58 -6.02
CA THR A 174 5.26 -10.89 -7.29
C THR A 174 6.45 -9.94 -7.25
N ARG A 175 7.01 -9.63 -8.43
CA ARG A 175 8.08 -8.63 -8.58
C ARG A 175 7.79 -7.72 -9.75
N THR A 176 7.95 -6.42 -9.55
CA THR A 176 8.05 -5.44 -10.63
C THR A 176 9.45 -4.86 -10.68
N ALA A 177 10.01 -4.76 -11.88
CA ALA A 177 11.16 -3.91 -12.13
C ALA A 177 10.71 -2.44 -12.29
N GLY A 178 11.67 -1.52 -12.27
CA GLY A 178 11.40 -0.09 -12.13
C GLY A 178 10.55 0.50 -13.26
N ALA A 179 9.84 1.58 -12.94
CA ALA A 179 8.98 2.32 -13.87
C ALA A 179 7.88 1.46 -14.55
N THR A 180 7.37 0.46 -13.85
CA THR A 180 6.23 -0.35 -14.31
C THR A 180 4.92 0.38 -14.06
N VAL A 181 4.01 0.36 -15.03
CA VAL A 181 2.67 0.98 -14.92
C VAL A 181 1.59 -0.07 -15.11
N ILE A 182 0.68 -0.17 -14.16
CA ILE A 182 -0.38 -1.19 -14.12
C ILE A 182 -1.73 -0.49 -14.13
N HIS A 183 -2.46 -0.71 -15.20
CA HIS A 183 -3.73 -0.06 -15.46
C HIS A 183 -4.81 -0.54 -14.48
N GLN A 184 -5.82 0.31 -14.27
CA GLN A 184 -6.91 0.04 -13.33
C GLN A 184 -7.57 -1.32 -13.61
N PHE A 185 -8.01 -1.99 -12.54
CA PHE A 185 -8.65 -3.32 -12.55
C PHE A 185 -7.77 -4.49 -13.03
N CYS A 186 -6.47 -4.29 -13.25
CA CYS A 186 -5.59 -5.42 -13.60
C CYS A 186 -5.34 -6.34 -12.40
N TYR A 187 -5.10 -7.62 -12.71
CA TYR A 187 -4.72 -8.65 -11.76
C TYR A 187 -3.31 -9.15 -12.05
N ILE A 188 -2.49 -9.32 -11.02
CA ILE A 188 -1.14 -9.88 -11.11
C ILE A 188 -1.10 -11.13 -10.24
N GLY A 189 -1.00 -12.29 -10.88
CA GLY A 189 -0.92 -13.57 -10.20
C GLY A 189 0.42 -13.80 -9.48
N SER A 190 0.41 -14.71 -8.53
CA SER A 190 1.53 -15.02 -7.66
C SER A 190 2.79 -15.41 -8.44
N PHE A 191 3.96 -15.09 -7.89
CA PHE A 191 5.27 -15.38 -8.49
C PHE A 191 5.57 -14.69 -9.84
N SER A 192 4.66 -13.85 -10.36
CA SER A 192 4.87 -13.09 -11.60
C SER A 192 6.07 -12.15 -11.50
N PHE A 193 6.75 -11.95 -12.63
CA PHE A 193 7.80 -10.94 -12.79
C PHE A 193 7.43 -9.99 -13.94
N ILE A 194 7.40 -8.68 -13.67
CA ILE A 194 7.12 -7.66 -14.67
C ILE A 194 8.41 -6.88 -14.96
N GLY A 195 8.86 -6.94 -16.21
CA GLY A 195 10.06 -6.23 -16.68
C GLY A 195 9.93 -4.70 -16.64
N GLY A 196 11.05 -4.00 -16.50
CA GLY A 196 11.07 -2.55 -16.27
C GLY A 196 10.49 -1.74 -17.43
N GLY A 197 9.87 -0.62 -17.12
CA GLY A 197 9.19 0.24 -18.11
C GLY A 197 7.93 -0.38 -18.72
N SER A 198 7.47 -1.52 -18.22
CA SER A 198 6.30 -2.19 -18.78
C SER A 198 5.02 -1.43 -18.47
N VAL A 199 4.18 -1.26 -19.49
CA VAL A 199 2.77 -0.87 -19.32
C VAL A 199 1.89 -2.11 -19.44
N ILE A 200 1.15 -2.42 -18.38
CA ILE A 200 0.22 -3.54 -18.26
C ILE A 200 -1.20 -2.95 -18.34
N LYS A 201 -1.93 -3.24 -19.43
CA LYS A 201 -3.24 -2.63 -19.72
C LYS A 201 -4.45 -3.55 -19.48
N SER A 202 -4.21 -4.85 -19.42
CA SER A 202 -5.21 -5.91 -19.16
C SER A 202 -4.47 -7.18 -18.76
N LEU A 203 -5.15 -8.15 -18.11
CA LEU A 203 -4.55 -9.47 -17.87
C LEU A 203 -4.03 -10.11 -19.17
N ARG A 204 -4.78 -9.99 -20.27
CA ARG A 204 -4.37 -10.48 -21.58
C ARG A 204 -3.01 -9.89 -22.01
N ALA A 205 -2.80 -8.59 -21.83
CA ALA A 205 -1.52 -7.94 -22.13
C ALA A 205 -0.42 -8.26 -21.10
N ALA A 206 -0.79 -8.50 -19.83
CA ALA A 206 0.12 -8.91 -18.76
C ALA A 206 0.69 -10.31 -19.03
N TYR A 207 -0.18 -11.26 -19.36
CA TYR A 207 0.20 -12.65 -19.62
C TYR A 207 1.15 -12.79 -20.82
N ILE A 208 0.89 -12.04 -21.89
CA ILE A 208 1.77 -11.95 -23.07
C ILE A 208 3.18 -11.45 -22.69
N LYS A 209 3.31 -10.52 -21.73
CA LYS A 209 4.60 -9.94 -21.33
C LYS A 209 5.33 -10.71 -20.23
N ILE A 210 4.60 -11.38 -19.33
CA ILE A 210 5.14 -12.04 -18.14
C ILE A 210 5.56 -13.50 -18.45
N PHE A 211 4.81 -14.22 -19.30
CA PHE A 211 4.95 -15.68 -19.44
C PHE A 211 5.36 -16.18 -20.84
N MET A 212 5.46 -15.33 -21.87
CA MET A 212 5.86 -15.79 -23.21
C MET A 212 7.36 -15.58 -23.50
N PRO A 213 8.10 -16.63 -23.91
CA PRO A 213 9.41 -16.46 -24.55
C PRO A 213 9.24 -15.84 -25.93
N SER A 214 10.20 -15.00 -26.35
CA SER A 214 10.24 -14.37 -27.67
C SER A 214 10.51 -15.33 -28.84
N ASP A 215 10.65 -16.64 -28.59
CA ASP A 215 11.26 -17.56 -29.53
C ASP A 215 10.22 -18.44 -30.24
N GLY A 216 9.83 -18.00 -31.43
CA GLY A 216 10.03 -18.80 -32.66
C GLY A 216 9.07 -19.94 -33.03
N ILE A 217 8.04 -20.31 -32.26
CA ILE A 217 7.09 -21.36 -32.70
C ILE A 217 5.64 -20.85 -32.69
N PHE A 218 5.15 -20.53 -33.89
CA PHE A 218 3.82 -19.99 -34.20
C PHE A 218 2.67 -20.97 -33.86
N ARG A 219 1.88 -20.60 -32.87
CA ARG A 219 0.41 -20.71 -32.89
C ARG A 219 -0.14 -19.33 -32.57
N SER A 220 -1.30 -18.95 -33.12
CA SER A 220 -1.88 -17.65 -32.80
C SER A 220 -2.27 -17.60 -31.32
N ILE A 221 -2.21 -16.41 -30.71
CA ILE A 221 -2.57 -16.24 -29.29
C ILE A 221 -4.04 -16.63 -29.07
N GLU A 222 -4.92 -16.29 -30.02
CA GLU A 222 -6.31 -16.71 -30.04
C GLU A 222 -6.46 -18.25 -29.97
N GLU A 223 -5.64 -19.03 -30.66
CA GLU A 223 -5.69 -20.50 -30.61
C GLU A 223 -5.36 -21.03 -29.21
N ARG A 224 -4.33 -20.47 -28.56
CA ARG A 224 -3.92 -20.92 -27.22
C ARG A 224 -4.91 -20.51 -26.13
N LEU A 225 -5.49 -19.31 -26.25
CA LEU A 225 -6.55 -18.87 -25.33
C LEU A 225 -7.81 -19.72 -25.51
N SER A 226 -8.17 -20.08 -26.75
CA SER A 226 -9.30 -20.98 -27.02
C SER A 226 -9.06 -22.42 -26.50
N GLU A 227 -7.82 -22.87 -26.39
CA GLU A 227 -7.48 -24.13 -25.70
C GLU A 227 -7.63 -23.97 -24.18
N LEU A 228 -7.16 -22.85 -23.61
CA LEU A 228 -7.27 -22.55 -22.18
C LEU A 228 -8.73 -22.43 -21.71
N GLU A 229 -9.61 -21.85 -22.55
CA GLU A 229 -11.06 -21.77 -22.34
C GLU A 229 -11.74 -23.13 -22.22
N LYS A 230 -11.16 -24.17 -22.83
CA LYS A 230 -11.72 -25.52 -22.88
C LYS A 230 -11.19 -26.40 -21.74
N ASP A 231 -10.23 -25.92 -20.96
CA ASP A 231 -9.65 -26.64 -19.83
C ASP A 231 -10.48 -26.36 -18.57
N GLU A 232 -11.27 -27.33 -18.14
CA GLU A 232 -12.20 -27.19 -17.00
C GLU A 232 -11.47 -26.97 -15.68
N GLU A 233 -10.24 -27.45 -15.53
CA GLU A 233 -9.47 -27.35 -14.28
C GLU A 233 -8.78 -25.99 -14.20
N LEU A 234 -8.13 -25.57 -15.29
CA LEU A 234 -7.48 -24.26 -15.38
C LEU A 234 -8.50 -23.12 -15.45
N GLY A 235 -9.68 -23.31 -16.04
CA GLY A 235 -10.75 -22.31 -16.09
C GLY A 235 -11.29 -21.90 -14.71
N GLN A 236 -11.10 -22.73 -13.68
CA GLN A 236 -11.45 -22.39 -12.29
C GLN A 236 -10.37 -21.57 -11.59
N VAL A 237 -9.16 -21.49 -12.14
CA VAL A 237 -8.07 -20.71 -11.55
C VAL A 237 -8.37 -19.21 -11.75
N PRO A 238 -8.38 -18.39 -10.68
CA PRO A 238 -8.78 -16.98 -10.76
C PRO A 238 -8.03 -16.17 -11.81
N VAL A 239 -6.72 -16.40 -11.96
CA VAL A 239 -5.90 -15.70 -12.96
C VAL A 239 -6.32 -16.05 -14.39
N VAL A 240 -6.66 -17.32 -14.65
CA VAL A 240 -7.08 -17.81 -15.97
C VAL A 240 -8.46 -17.25 -16.32
N ARG A 241 -9.39 -17.28 -15.37
CA ARG A 241 -10.74 -16.73 -15.54
C ARG A 241 -10.76 -15.23 -15.83
N MET A 242 -9.73 -14.50 -15.40
CA MET A 242 -9.58 -13.07 -15.65
C MET A 242 -8.84 -12.76 -16.96
N MET A 243 -8.21 -13.77 -17.58
CA MET A 243 -7.54 -13.65 -18.88
C MET A 243 -8.46 -13.91 -20.08
N ILE A 244 -9.46 -14.77 -19.87
CA ILE A 244 -10.54 -15.14 -20.80
C ILE A 244 -11.63 -14.05 -20.75
#